data_AF-A0A1Z8Y243-F1
#
_entry.id   AF-A0A1Z8Y243-F1
#
_cell.length_a   1.000
_cell.length_b   1.000
_cell.length_c   1.000
_cell.angle_alpha   90.00
_cell.angle_beta   90.00
_cell.angle_gamma   90.00
#
_symmetry.space_group_name_H-M   'P 1'
#
loop_
_entity.id
_entity.type
_entity.pdbx_description
1 polymer ?
#
loop_
_entity_poly.entity_id
_entity_poly.type
_entity_poly.pdbx_seq_one_letter_code
_entity_poly.pdbx_strand_id
1 'polypeptide(L)'
;MREALIRYTTLFGSLFLVALMAIPVLAWRTSDRGVPAAANFEALSPLVAWGWILLSFLAFTAISAFVSRVLNAAVALFVLGFGFCVIALACGNVQEFVWSGGHPLMLGIEVLVLGLLVTVVSVLIFRISGGLPELVSPPDAPSITSLEALATPRALSFLAFGFVAVAVTWVLLGSMLSGQVLGAVFLGSWVAAAIARLSMPTVQPVLVFAGPILCGGLVQAVLGSGIGGNLTDQLVAGGYPRLLWVMPLDWVGGSLAGSAFGLGFAKMFFEGSLVAADVDPAESDWKPVAREQ
;
A
#
# COMPACT_ATOMS: atom_id res chain seq x y z
N MET A 1 -24.30 -5.12 -19.59
CA MET A 1 -24.78 -5.70 -18.32
C MET A 1 -23.93 -6.88 -17.83
N ARG A 2 -23.70 -7.94 -18.64
CA ARG A 2 -22.87 -9.11 -18.27
C ARG A 2 -21.45 -8.74 -17.82
N GLU A 3 -20.77 -7.85 -18.53
CA GLU A 3 -19.41 -7.43 -18.19
C GLU A 3 -19.34 -6.69 -16.84
N ALA A 4 -20.25 -5.75 -16.60
CA ALA A 4 -20.36 -5.06 -15.31
C ALA A 4 -20.60 -6.04 -14.16
N LEU A 5 -21.48 -7.03 -14.36
CA LEU A 5 -21.73 -8.07 -13.36
C LEU A 5 -20.47 -8.87 -13.04
N ILE A 6 -19.69 -9.29 -14.04
CA ILE A 6 -18.41 -10.00 -13.84
C ILE A 6 -17.43 -9.14 -13.04
N ARG A 7 -17.30 -7.85 -13.38
CA ARG A 7 -16.38 -6.94 -12.69
C ARG A 7 -16.74 -6.76 -11.21
N TYR A 8 -18.02 -6.50 -10.91
CA TYR A 8 -18.48 -6.32 -9.53
C TYR A 8 -18.40 -7.62 -8.72
N THR A 9 -18.85 -8.74 -9.29
CA THR A 9 -18.78 -10.04 -8.59
C THR A 9 -17.34 -10.46 -8.31
N THR A 10 -16.42 -10.22 -9.25
CA THR A 10 -14.98 -10.47 -9.04
C THR A 10 -14.43 -9.59 -7.92
N LEU A 11 -14.74 -8.28 -7.94
CA LEU A 11 -14.28 -7.37 -6.90
C LEU A 11 -14.83 -7.77 -5.52
N PHE A 12 -16.15 -7.80 -5.34
CA PHE A 12 -16.76 -8.10 -4.04
C PHE A 12 -16.45 -9.52 -3.55
N GLY A 13 -16.43 -10.50 -4.46
CA GLY A 13 -16.05 -11.87 -4.15
C GLY A 13 -14.61 -11.96 -3.66
N SER A 14 -13.68 -11.24 -4.30
CA SER A 14 -12.28 -11.20 -3.88
C SER A 14 -12.09 -10.49 -2.53
N LEU A 15 -12.79 -9.38 -2.28
CA LEU A 15 -12.76 -8.66 -0.99
C LEU A 15 -13.26 -9.55 0.15
N PHE A 16 -14.36 -10.27 -0.08
CA PHE A 16 -14.87 -11.23 0.90
C PHE A 16 -13.88 -12.37 1.17
N LEU A 17 -13.27 -12.91 0.10
CA LEU A 17 -12.30 -14.00 0.23
C LEU A 17 -11.04 -13.60 1.00
N VAL A 18 -10.43 -12.44 0.69
CA VAL A 18 -9.25 -11.98 1.44
C VAL A 18 -9.58 -11.67 2.90
N ALA A 19 -10.78 -11.17 3.20
CA ALA A 19 -11.23 -10.95 4.57
C ALA A 19 -11.39 -12.26 5.35
N LEU A 20 -11.95 -13.31 4.74
CA LEU A 20 -12.03 -14.63 5.37
C LEU A 20 -10.64 -15.24 5.61
N MET A 21 -9.73 -15.08 4.65
CA MET A 21 -8.37 -15.58 4.75
C MET A 21 -7.50 -14.82 5.77
N ALA A 22 -7.91 -13.61 6.18
CA ALA A 22 -7.25 -12.86 7.25
C ALA A 22 -7.47 -13.49 8.65
N ILE A 23 -8.59 -14.19 8.87
CA ILE A 23 -8.95 -14.76 10.18
C ILE A 23 -7.87 -15.72 10.75
N PRO A 24 -7.40 -16.76 10.04
CA PRO A 24 -6.42 -17.70 10.59
C PRO A 24 -5.10 -17.04 10.97
N VAL A 25 -4.74 -15.93 10.34
CA VAL A 25 -3.50 -15.18 10.59
C VAL A 25 -3.47 -14.64 12.03
N LEU A 26 -4.63 -14.21 12.53
CA LEU A 26 -4.76 -13.59 13.85
C LEU A 26 -4.47 -14.57 14.99
N ALA A 27 -4.82 -15.85 14.80
CA ALA A 27 -4.63 -16.89 15.82
C ALA A 27 -3.15 -17.16 16.14
N TRP A 28 -2.25 -16.85 15.22
CA TRP A 28 -0.81 -17.13 15.34
C TRP A 28 0.03 -15.89 15.57
N ARG A 29 -0.61 -14.76 15.84
CA ARG A 29 0.04 -13.49 16.15
C ARG A 29 -0.23 -13.05 17.59
N THR A 30 -0.50 -13.94 18.52
CA THR A 30 -0.81 -13.57 19.91
C THR A 30 0.40 -12.94 20.63
N SER A 31 0.20 -11.81 21.31
CA SER A 31 1.15 -11.18 22.22
C SER A 31 1.15 -11.85 23.60
N ASP A 32 2.09 -11.48 24.46
CA ASP A 32 2.15 -11.89 25.87
C ASP A 32 0.89 -11.52 26.66
N ARG A 33 0.08 -10.57 26.17
CA ARG A 33 -1.16 -10.14 26.82
C ARG A 33 -2.40 -10.87 26.30
N GLY A 34 -2.22 -11.85 25.43
CA GLY A 34 -3.29 -12.73 24.94
C GLY A 34 -4.18 -12.12 23.85
N VAL A 35 -3.78 -10.98 23.28
CA VAL A 35 -4.46 -10.35 22.12
C VAL A 35 -3.57 -10.48 20.88
N PRO A 36 -4.11 -10.32 19.66
CA PRO A 36 -3.25 -10.27 18.47
C PRO A 36 -2.26 -9.09 18.57
N ALA A 37 -0.97 -9.37 18.42
CA ALA A 37 0.15 -8.47 18.58
C ALA A 37 0.10 -7.33 17.57
N ALA A 38 0.55 -6.16 18.02
CA ALA A 38 0.57 -4.96 17.21
C ALA A 38 1.68 -5.03 16.15
N ALA A 39 2.84 -5.59 16.51
CA ALA A 39 3.98 -5.87 15.63
C ALA A 39 4.31 -7.38 15.59
N ASN A 40 4.94 -7.86 14.50
CA ASN A 40 5.35 -9.26 14.39
C ASN A 40 6.49 -9.63 15.34
N PHE A 41 7.42 -8.71 15.60
CA PHE A 41 8.50 -8.94 16.57
C PHE A 41 8.02 -9.06 18.02
N GLU A 42 6.81 -8.60 18.31
CA GLU A 42 6.18 -8.62 19.63
C GLU A 42 5.36 -9.90 19.88
N ALA A 43 5.08 -10.69 18.84
CA ALA A 43 4.35 -11.93 19.01
C ALA A 43 5.12 -12.93 19.87
N LEU A 44 4.40 -13.80 20.60
CA LEU A 44 4.98 -14.90 21.41
C LEU A 44 5.97 -15.77 20.62
N SER A 45 5.70 -15.95 19.32
CA SER A 45 6.62 -16.61 18.39
C SER A 45 6.80 -15.75 17.14
N PRO A 46 7.79 -14.84 17.12
CA PRO A 46 7.97 -13.89 16.02
C PRO A 46 8.15 -14.57 14.66
N LEU A 47 8.89 -15.68 14.61
CA LEU A 47 9.12 -16.43 13.37
C LEU A 47 7.82 -17.03 12.81
N VAL A 48 6.94 -17.52 13.68
CA VAL A 48 5.64 -18.07 13.28
C VAL A 48 4.73 -16.94 12.80
N ALA A 49 4.69 -15.80 13.50
CA ALA A 49 3.95 -14.62 13.08
C ALA A 49 4.38 -14.14 11.68
N TRP A 50 5.69 -14.03 11.45
CA TRP A 50 6.25 -13.73 10.12
C TRP A 50 5.87 -14.76 9.07
N GLY A 51 5.93 -16.05 9.40
CA GLY A 51 5.51 -17.13 8.48
C GLY A 51 4.06 -16.97 8.02
N TRP A 52 3.14 -16.64 8.93
CA TRP A 52 1.73 -16.41 8.60
C TRP A 52 1.50 -15.11 7.82
N ILE A 53 2.23 -14.03 8.11
CA ILE A 53 2.18 -12.81 7.30
C ILE A 53 2.68 -13.08 5.87
N LEU A 54 3.79 -13.81 5.70
CA LEU A 54 4.30 -14.18 4.37
C LEU A 54 3.32 -15.08 3.61
N LEU A 55 2.70 -16.05 4.29
CA LEU A 55 1.67 -16.89 3.70
C LEU A 55 0.43 -16.07 3.27
N SER A 56 0.06 -15.07 4.06
CA SER A 56 -1.03 -14.13 3.74
C SER A 56 -0.69 -13.28 2.52
N PHE A 57 0.54 -12.76 2.45
CA PHE A 57 1.04 -12.07 1.25
C PHE A 57 0.93 -12.96 0.02
N LEU A 58 1.35 -14.21 0.10
CA LEU A 58 1.27 -15.15 -1.02
C LEU A 58 -0.19 -15.40 -1.44
N ALA A 59 -1.07 -15.69 -0.49
CA ALA A 59 -2.49 -15.95 -0.75
C ALA A 59 -3.21 -14.73 -1.34
N PHE A 60 -3.03 -13.55 -0.73
CA PHE A 60 -3.63 -12.31 -1.23
C PHE A 60 -3.05 -11.92 -2.58
N THR A 61 -1.74 -12.11 -2.80
CA THR A 61 -1.12 -11.87 -4.11
C THR A 61 -1.69 -12.77 -5.19
N ALA A 62 -1.97 -14.05 -4.90
CA ALA A 62 -2.59 -14.96 -5.86
C ALA A 62 -4.01 -14.49 -6.25
N ILE A 63 -4.82 -14.07 -5.27
CA ILE A 63 -6.16 -13.53 -5.50
C ILE A 63 -6.07 -12.21 -6.29
N SER A 64 -5.21 -11.30 -5.87
CA SER A 64 -4.98 -10.02 -6.54
C SER A 64 -4.45 -10.19 -7.96
N ALA A 65 -3.58 -11.17 -8.21
CA ALA A 65 -3.10 -11.50 -9.55
C ALA A 65 -4.26 -11.91 -10.46
N PHE A 66 -5.20 -12.73 -9.97
CA PHE A 66 -6.42 -13.05 -10.70
C PHE A 66 -7.27 -11.80 -10.96
N VAL A 67 -7.51 -10.96 -9.94
CA VAL A 67 -8.26 -9.70 -10.08
C VAL A 67 -7.60 -8.77 -11.11
N SER A 68 -6.28 -8.74 -11.16
CA SER A 68 -5.51 -7.86 -12.05
C SER A 68 -5.70 -8.18 -13.53
N ARG A 69 -6.03 -9.44 -13.85
CA ARG A 69 -6.34 -9.90 -15.22
C ARG A 69 -7.76 -9.52 -15.65
N VAL A 70 -8.68 -9.42 -14.71
CA VAL A 70 -10.10 -9.11 -14.98
C VAL A 70 -10.37 -7.61 -14.94
N LEU A 71 -9.69 -6.87 -14.06
CA LEU A 71 -9.91 -5.45 -13.81
C LEU A 71 -8.70 -4.62 -14.23
N ASN A 72 -7.75 -4.40 -13.32
CA ASN A 72 -6.46 -3.73 -13.55
C ASN A 72 -5.57 -3.88 -12.30
N ALA A 73 -4.31 -3.47 -12.41
CA ALA A 73 -3.31 -3.53 -11.33
C ALA A 73 -3.70 -2.72 -10.08
N ALA A 74 -4.28 -1.52 -10.23
CA ALA A 74 -4.64 -0.67 -9.10
C ALA A 74 -5.75 -1.30 -8.24
N VAL A 75 -6.79 -1.87 -8.86
CA VAL A 75 -7.86 -2.57 -8.16
C VAL A 75 -7.34 -3.86 -7.51
N ALA A 76 -6.44 -4.58 -8.17
CA ALA A 76 -5.79 -5.75 -7.58
C ALA A 76 -5.00 -5.42 -6.31
N LEU A 77 -4.23 -4.34 -6.31
CA LEU A 77 -3.48 -3.88 -5.13
C LEU A 77 -4.40 -3.32 -4.05
N PHE A 78 -5.54 -2.72 -4.42
CA PHE A 78 -6.60 -2.38 -3.47
C PHE A 78 -7.13 -3.63 -2.74
N VAL A 79 -7.44 -4.71 -3.45
CA VAL A 79 -7.90 -5.97 -2.84
C VAL A 79 -6.84 -6.54 -1.89
N LEU A 80 -5.56 -6.47 -2.26
CA LEU A 80 -4.45 -6.89 -1.40
C LEU A 80 -4.38 -6.05 -0.13
N GLY A 81 -4.44 -4.73 -0.28
CA GLY A 81 -4.46 -3.77 0.82
C GLY A 81 -5.64 -3.97 1.76
N PHE A 82 -6.84 -4.24 1.20
CA PHE A 82 -8.03 -4.52 1.99
C PHE A 82 -7.86 -5.74 2.90
N GLY A 83 -7.25 -6.82 2.41
CA GLY A 83 -6.91 -7.99 3.24
C GLY A 83 -6.03 -7.60 4.44
N PHE A 84 -5.00 -6.78 4.21
CA PHE A 84 -4.15 -6.29 5.31
C PHE A 84 -4.84 -5.28 6.22
N CYS A 85 -5.78 -4.47 5.73
CA CYS A 85 -6.63 -3.62 6.58
C CYS A 85 -7.45 -4.46 7.55
N VAL A 86 -8.02 -5.58 7.10
CA VAL A 86 -8.77 -6.50 7.98
C VAL A 86 -7.86 -7.07 9.08
N ILE A 87 -6.64 -7.49 8.72
CA ILE A 87 -5.67 -7.98 9.70
C ILE A 87 -5.29 -6.84 10.67
N ALA A 88 -4.95 -5.66 10.17
CA ALA A 88 -4.54 -4.50 10.98
C ALA A 88 -5.61 -4.08 11.99
N LEU A 89 -6.87 -4.01 11.57
CA LEU A 89 -7.99 -3.65 12.44
C LEU A 89 -8.25 -4.66 13.56
N ALA A 90 -7.82 -5.91 13.39
CA ALA A 90 -7.92 -6.95 14.41
C ALA A 90 -6.66 -7.10 15.27
N CYS A 91 -5.61 -6.32 15.01
CA CYS A 91 -4.38 -6.31 15.79
C CYS A 91 -4.40 -5.28 16.91
N GLY A 92 -3.51 -5.49 17.88
CA GLY A 92 -3.19 -4.52 18.91
C GLY A 92 -2.73 -3.18 18.31
N ASN A 93 -2.90 -2.12 19.09
CA ASN A 93 -2.48 -0.77 18.72
C ASN A 93 -1.16 -0.40 19.42
N VAL A 94 -0.77 0.85 19.31
CA VAL A 94 0.43 1.38 19.97
C VAL A 94 0.46 1.19 21.49
N GLN A 95 -0.69 1.19 22.17
CA GLN A 95 -0.72 0.99 23.61
C GLN A 95 -0.30 -0.44 23.95
N GLU A 96 -0.80 -1.41 23.18
CA GLU A 96 -0.41 -2.81 23.31
C GLU A 96 1.09 -2.97 23.06
N PHE A 97 1.59 -2.40 21.96
CA PHE A 97 3.01 -2.40 21.61
C PHE A 97 3.92 -1.84 22.72
N VAL A 98 3.51 -0.72 23.34
CA VAL A 98 4.31 -0.08 24.39
C VAL A 98 4.25 -0.89 25.69
N TRP A 99 3.08 -1.39 26.07
CA TRP A 99 2.88 -2.12 27.32
C TRP A 99 3.47 -3.53 27.31
N SER A 100 3.64 -4.14 26.15
CA SER A 100 4.38 -5.41 25.98
C SER A 100 5.90 -5.22 25.93
N GLY A 101 6.40 -3.98 26.04
CA GLY A 101 7.83 -3.69 25.99
C GLY A 101 8.40 -3.68 24.57
N GLY A 102 7.58 -3.39 23.57
CA GLY A 102 7.99 -3.30 22.17
C GLY A 102 9.15 -2.32 21.95
N HIS A 103 10.02 -2.64 21.00
CA HIS A 103 11.22 -1.86 20.70
C HIS A 103 10.98 -0.92 19.50
N PRO A 104 10.94 0.43 19.67
CA PRO A 104 10.55 1.36 18.61
C PRO A 104 11.41 1.28 17.33
N LEU A 105 12.71 1.01 17.45
CA LEU A 105 13.56 0.80 16.27
C LEU A 105 13.14 -0.45 15.46
N MET A 106 12.75 -1.54 16.14
CA MET A 106 12.34 -2.78 15.48
C MET A 106 11.01 -2.60 14.74
N LEU A 107 10.13 -1.73 15.25
CA LEU A 107 8.92 -1.30 14.54
C LEU A 107 9.26 -0.71 13.17
N GLY A 108 10.20 0.24 13.12
CA GLY A 108 10.64 0.85 11.86
C GLY A 108 11.29 -0.15 10.90
N ILE A 109 12.13 -1.05 11.42
CA ILE A 109 12.75 -2.12 10.62
C ILE A 109 11.69 -3.06 10.04
N GLU A 110 10.70 -3.46 10.84
CA GLU A 110 9.59 -4.30 10.38
C GLU A 110 8.82 -3.65 9.23
N VAL A 111 8.50 -2.36 9.35
CA VAL A 111 7.84 -1.59 8.29
C VAL A 111 8.69 -1.53 7.02
N LEU A 112 10.00 -1.33 7.14
CA LEU A 112 10.91 -1.34 5.98
C LEU A 112 10.91 -2.70 5.28
N VAL A 113 10.99 -3.80 6.02
CA VAL A 113 10.93 -5.16 5.46
C VAL A 113 9.61 -5.39 4.73
N LEU A 114 8.48 -4.98 5.32
CA LEU A 114 7.17 -5.07 4.67
C LEU A 114 7.06 -4.17 3.45
N GLY A 115 7.67 -2.99 3.46
CA GLY A 115 7.74 -2.09 2.29
C GLY A 115 8.52 -2.68 1.12
N LEU A 116 9.61 -3.40 1.40
CA LEU A 116 10.35 -4.15 0.38
C LEU A 116 9.50 -5.29 -0.19
N LEU A 117 8.78 -6.02 0.66
CA LEU A 117 7.86 -7.07 0.23
C LEU A 117 6.72 -6.52 -0.65
N VAL A 118 6.12 -5.40 -0.25
CA VAL A 118 5.10 -4.70 -1.05
C VAL A 118 5.67 -4.22 -2.38
N THR A 119 6.94 -3.78 -2.43
CA THR A 119 7.61 -3.42 -3.69
C THR A 119 7.63 -4.61 -4.65
N VAL A 120 8.08 -5.79 -4.17
CA VAL A 120 8.14 -7.02 -4.97
C VAL A 120 6.75 -7.41 -5.47
N VAL A 121 5.74 -7.38 -4.59
CA VAL A 121 4.36 -7.74 -4.92
C VAL A 121 3.74 -6.77 -5.92
N SER A 122 3.97 -5.46 -5.75
CA SER A 122 3.49 -4.44 -6.69
C SER A 122 4.06 -4.67 -8.09
N VAL A 123 5.38 -4.88 -8.19
CA VAL A 123 6.04 -5.20 -9.46
C VAL A 123 5.45 -6.47 -10.10
N LEU A 124 5.22 -7.51 -9.31
CA LEU A 124 4.62 -8.75 -9.79
C LEU A 124 3.20 -8.53 -10.33
N ILE A 125 2.34 -7.83 -9.58
CA ILE A 125 0.96 -7.56 -10.00
C ILE A 125 0.93 -6.71 -11.28
N PHE A 126 1.76 -5.67 -11.38
CA PHE A 126 1.86 -4.85 -12.60
C PHE A 126 2.33 -5.66 -13.80
N ARG A 127 3.29 -6.57 -13.61
CA ARG A 127 3.75 -7.48 -14.67
C ARG A 127 2.67 -8.44 -15.14
N ILE A 128 1.90 -9.00 -14.21
CA ILE A 128 0.79 -9.91 -14.54
C ILE A 128 -0.33 -9.15 -15.26
N SER A 129 -0.64 -7.92 -14.83
CA SER A 129 -1.71 -7.11 -15.40
C SER A 129 -1.35 -6.52 -16.77
N GLY A 130 -0.06 -6.34 -17.07
CA GLY A 130 0.41 -5.60 -18.25
C GLY A 130 0.41 -4.08 -18.05
N GLY A 131 0.25 -3.61 -16.82
CA GLY A 131 0.20 -2.19 -16.48
C GLY A 131 -1.18 -1.57 -16.35
N LEU A 132 -1.18 -0.26 -16.13
CA LEU A 132 -2.40 0.53 -16.22
C LEU A 132 -2.71 0.84 -17.70
N PRO A 133 -3.91 0.48 -18.21
CA PRO A 133 -4.29 0.64 -19.62
C PRO A 133 -4.31 2.08 -20.14
N GLU A 134 -4.52 3.05 -19.25
CA GLU A 134 -4.71 4.47 -19.58
C GLU A 134 -3.40 5.24 -19.84
N LEU A 135 -2.25 4.56 -19.85
CA LEU A 135 -0.94 5.17 -19.97
C LEU A 135 -0.44 5.13 -21.42
N VAL A 136 -0.28 6.30 -22.02
CA VAL A 136 0.49 6.46 -23.26
C VAL A 136 1.96 6.62 -22.85
N SER A 137 2.74 5.54 -23.03
CA SER A 137 4.19 5.59 -22.85
C SER A 137 4.86 6.20 -24.09
N PRO A 138 5.89 7.05 -23.92
CA PRO A 138 6.72 7.50 -25.03
C PRO A 138 7.30 6.31 -25.81
N PRO A 139 7.57 6.45 -27.12
CA PRO A 139 8.12 5.36 -27.95
C PRO A 139 9.42 4.76 -27.40
N ASP A 140 10.25 5.58 -26.77
CA ASP A 140 11.56 5.19 -26.23
C ASP A 140 11.51 4.71 -24.77
N ALA A 141 10.32 4.59 -24.18
CA ALA A 141 10.18 4.15 -22.80
C ALA A 141 10.50 2.65 -22.67
N PRO A 142 11.24 2.23 -21.63
CA PRO A 142 11.47 0.82 -21.38
C PRO A 142 10.14 0.08 -21.23
N SER A 143 10.09 -1.16 -21.74
CA SER A 143 8.89 -1.98 -21.60
C SER A 143 8.47 -2.09 -20.14
N ILE A 144 7.17 -2.05 -19.88
CA ILE A 144 6.63 -2.12 -18.52
C ILE A 144 7.02 -3.42 -17.78
N THR A 145 7.35 -4.47 -18.54
CA THR A 145 7.79 -5.75 -18.03
C THR A 145 9.26 -5.76 -17.65
N SER A 146 10.07 -4.82 -18.15
CA SER A 146 11.49 -4.70 -17.80
C SER A 146 11.69 -4.16 -16.37
N LEU A 147 12.70 -4.66 -15.66
CA LEU A 147 13.11 -4.07 -14.37
C LEU A 147 13.75 -2.68 -14.57
N GLU A 148 14.29 -2.42 -15.76
CA GLU A 148 14.90 -1.13 -16.12
C GLU A 148 13.89 0.01 -16.04
N ALA A 149 12.61 -0.23 -16.38
CA ALA A 149 11.53 0.75 -16.21
C ALA A 149 11.43 1.27 -14.77
N LEU A 150 11.69 0.41 -13.77
CA LEU A 150 11.61 0.73 -12.34
C LEU A 150 12.83 1.52 -11.84
N ALA A 151 13.98 1.34 -12.50
CA ALA A 151 15.23 2.02 -12.16
C ALA A 151 15.33 3.43 -12.77
N THR A 152 14.36 3.86 -13.58
CA THR A 152 14.35 5.22 -14.12
C THR A 152 14.19 6.25 -13.00
N PRO A 153 14.86 7.41 -13.06
CA PRO A 153 14.74 8.45 -12.03
C PRO A 153 13.30 8.88 -11.76
N ARG A 154 12.45 8.89 -12.80
CA ARG A 154 11.03 9.22 -12.68
C ARG A 154 10.21 8.13 -12.00
N ALA A 155 10.55 6.85 -12.20
CA ALA A 155 9.91 5.76 -11.46
C ALA A 155 10.32 5.82 -9.99
N LEU A 156 11.61 6.03 -9.71
CA LEU A 156 12.12 6.15 -8.34
C LEU A 156 11.56 7.37 -7.60
N SER A 157 11.26 8.47 -8.28
CA SER A 157 10.62 9.63 -7.64
C SER A 157 9.23 9.35 -7.07
N PHE A 158 8.53 8.29 -7.51
CA PHE A 158 7.29 7.87 -6.82
C PHE A 158 7.53 7.48 -5.36
N LEU A 159 8.72 6.95 -5.02
CA LEU A 159 9.07 6.65 -3.64
C LEU A 159 9.14 7.92 -2.78
N ALA A 160 9.66 9.02 -3.34
CA ALA A 160 9.78 10.30 -2.63
C ALA A 160 8.42 10.90 -2.25
N PHE A 161 7.37 10.64 -3.04
CA PHE A 161 5.99 11.01 -2.66
C PHE A 161 5.49 10.27 -1.41
N GLY A 162 6.17 9.19 -0.99
CA GLY A 162 5.96 8.58 0.32
C GLY A 162 6.12 9.56 1.48
N PHE A 163 7.01 10.54 1.39
CA PHE A 163 7.13 11.58 2.43
C PHE A 163 5.90 12.48 2.52
N VAL A 164 5.20 12.71 1.40
CA VAL A 164 3.91 13.41 1.42
C VAL A 164 2.88 12.58 2.18
N ALA A 165 2.85 11.26 1.97
CA ALA A 165 1.95 10.37 2.71
C ALA A 165 2.26 10.40 4.20
N VAL A 166 3.53 10.36 4.60
CA VAL A 166 3.96 10.46 6.00
C VAL A 166 3.56 11.79 6.62
N ALA A 167 3.76 12.90 5.91
CA ALA A 167 3.39 14.24 6.40
C ALA A 167 1.87 14.37 6.62
N VAL A 168 1.06 13.95 5.64
CA VAL A 168 -0.40 13.97 5.76
C VAL A 168 -0.87 13.03 6.87
N THR A 169 -0.29 11.83 6.97
CA THR A 169 -0.59 10.88 8.06
C THR A 169 -0.30 11.53 9.42
N TRP A 170 0.87 12.16 9.59
CA TRP A 170 1.24 12.84 10.84
C TRP A 170 0.22 13.93 11.24
N VAL A 171 -0.23 14.75 10.29
CA VAL A 171 -1.26 15.79 10.54
C VAL A 171 -2.58 15.16 10.98
N LEU A 172 -2.96 14.04 10.36
CA LEU A 172 -4.24 13.40 10.62
C LEU A 172 -4.25 12.53 11.88
N LEU A 173 -3.11 12.14 12.44
CA LEU A 173 -3.04 11.37 13.67
C LEU A 173 -3.52 12.20 14.87
N GLY A 174 -4.72 11.87 15.35
CA GLY A 174 -5.40 12.56 16.44
C GLY A 174 -5.75 11.65 17.63
N SER A 175 -5.82 10.34 17.44
CA SER A 175 -6.05 9.37 18.51
C SER A 175 -5.32 8.05 18.24
N MET A 176 -5.22 7.19 19.26
CA MET A 176 -4.56 5.88 19.18
C MET A 176 -5.52 4.76 18.73
N LEU A 177 -6.72 5.09 18.26
CA LEU A 177 -7.69 4.10 17.79
C LEU A 177 -7.20 3.50 16.47
N SER A 178 -7.11 2.16 16.38
CA SER A 178 -6.55 1.48 15.20
C SER A 178 -7.21 1.92 13.89
N GLY A 179 -8.55 2.07 13.88
CA GLY A 179 -9.27 2.56 12.69
C GLY A 179 -8.94 4.01 12.31
N GLN A 180 -8.64 4.87 13.28
CA GLN A 180 -8.24 6.26 13.04
C GLN A 180 -6.82 6.33 12.46
N VAL A 181 -5.91 5.55 13.04
CA VAL A 181 -4.52 5.42 12.60
C VAL A 181 -4.44 4.86 11.17
N LEU A 182 -5.13 3.74 10.92
CA LEU A 182 -5.25 3.15 9.58
C LEU A 182 -5.88 4.13 8.58
N GLY A 183 -6.94 4.84 8.99
CA GLY A 183 -7.59 5.86 8.18
C GLY A 183 -6.66 7.03 7.83
N ALA A 184 -5.80 7.46 8.75
CA ALA A 184 -4.80 8.50 8.52
C ALA A 184 -3.76 8.05 7.48
N VAL A 185 -3.26 6.81 7.57
CA VAL A 185 -2.34 6.23 6.58
C VAL A 185 -3.01 6.11 5.21
N PHE A 186 -4.27 5.65 5.18
CA PHE A 186 -5.07 5.56 3.96
C PHE A 186 -5.18 6.92 3.28
N LEU A 187 -5.61 7.95 4.00
CA LEU A 187 -5.77 9.30 3.46
C LEU A 187 -4.43 9.92 3.04
N GLY A 188 -3.37 9.71 3.83
CA GLY A 188 -2.03 10.16 3.45
C GLY A 188 -1.56 9.54 2.15
N SER A 189 -1.75 8.23 1.99
CA SER A 189 -1.35 7.49 0.81
C SER A 189 -2.23 7.79 -0.41
N TRP A 190 -3.51 8.10 -0.18
CA TRP A 190 -4.45 8.61 -1.17
C TRP A 190 -3.99 9.95 -1.77
N VAL A 191 -3.70 10.93 -0.90
CA VAL A 191 -3.21 12.25 -1.33
C VAL A 191 -1.87 12.13 -2.04
N ALA A 192 -0.92 11.37 -1.48
CA ALA A 192 0.39 11.18 -2.09
C ALA A 192 0.31 10.55 -3.48
N ALA A 193 -0.50 9.49 -3.66
CA ALA A 193 -0.66 8.84 -4.95
C ALA A 193 -1.36 9.75 -5.97
N ALA A 194 -2.34 10.54 -5.55
CA ALA A 194 -2.99 11.53 -6.42
C ALA A 194 -1.99 12.57 -6.93
N ILE A 195 -1.22 13.19 -6.02
CA ILE A 195 -0.20 14.19 -6.38
C ILE A 195 0.87 13.56 -7.26
N ALA A 196 1.38 12.38 -6.92
CA ALA A 196 2.42 11.71 -7.69
C ALA A 196 1.95 11.41 -9.13
N ARG A 197 0.70 10.95 -9.28
CA ARG A 197 0.11 10.64 -10.58
C ARG A 197 -0.13 11.89 -11.42
N LEU A 198 -0.60 12.99 -10.82
CA LEU A 198 -0.76 14.29 -11.48
C LEU A 198 0.60 14.88 -11.90
N SER A 199 1.65 14.65 -11.11
CA SER A 199 3.00 15.17 -11.39
C SER A 199 3.71 14.37 -12.49
N MET A 200 3.41 13.08 -12.62
CA MET A 200 4.08 12.15 -13.54
C MET A 200 3.07 11.28 -14.31
N PRO A 201 2.26 11.90 -15.19
CA PRO A 201 1.15 11.22 -15.85
C PRO A 201 1.57 10.16 -16.86
N THR A 202 2.81 10.19 -17.35
CA THR A 202 3.33 9.28 -18.39
C THR A 202 4.09 8.07 -17.83
N VAL A 203 4.25 7.98 -16.51
CA VAL A 203 5.03 6.92 -15.85
C VAL A 203 4.11 5.97 -15.12
N GLN A 204 4.37 4.66 -15.24
CA GLN A 204 3.63 3.62 -14.54
C GLN A 204 3.88 3.73 -13.03
N PRO A 205 2.82 3.90 -12.21
CA PRO A 205 2.96 4.20 -10.78
C PRO A 205 3.20 2.93 -9.95
N VAL A 206 4.13 2.07 -10.36
CA VAL A 206 4.38 0.78 -9.69
C VAL A 206 4.86 0.97 -8.25
N LEU A 207 5.78 1.93 -8.05
CA LEU A 207 6.41 2.18 -6.75
C LEU A 207 5.58 3.08 -5.82
N VAL A 208 4.48 3.66 -6.31
CA VAL A 208 3.65 4.59 -5.51
C VAL A 208 3.03 3.90 -4.29
N PHE A 209 2.78 2.59 -4.39
CA PHE A 209 2.19 1.78 -3.33
C PHE A 209 3.17 1.45 -2.20
N ALA A 210 4.46 1.36 -2.51
CA ALA A 210 5.52 1.04 -1.55
C ALA A 210 6.13 2.29 -0.92
N GLY A 211 6.12 3.42 -1.64
CA GLY A 211 6.70 4.69 -1.18
C GLY A 211 6.26 5.10 0.24
N PRO A 212 4.95 5.20 0.53
CA PRO A 212 4.46 5.54 1.86
C PRO A 212 4.97 4.61 2.97
N ILE A 213 5.04 3.30 2.70
CA ILE A 213 5.49 2.28 3.66
C ILE A 213 6.99 2.46 3.92
N LEU A 214 7.81 2.56 2.88
CA LEU A 214 9.26 2.71 3.01
C LEU A 214 9.65 4.03 3.69
N CYS A 215 9.01 5.14 3.30
CA CYS A 215 9.22 6.44 3.95
C CYS A 215 8.73 6.42 5.41
N GLY A 216 7.57 5.82 5.67
CA GLY A 216 7.03 5.63 7.02
C GLY A 216 7.97 4.84 7.92
N GLY A 217 8.46 3.69 7.42
CA GLY A 217 9.42 2.85 8.14
C GLY A 217 10.75 3.54 8.39
N LEU A 218 11.26 4.31 7.43
CA LEU A 218 12.48 5.11 7.61
C LEU A 218 12.31 6.15 8.71
N VAL A 219 11.20 6.91 8.68
CA VAL A 219 10.92 7.92 9.70
C VAL A 219 10.70 7.27 11.07
N GLN A 220 9.99 6.13 11.14
CA GLN A 220 9.83 5.38 12.38
C GLN A 220 11.15 4.82 12.92
N ALA A 221 12.05 4.33 12.06
CA ALA A 221 13.37 3.85 12.47
C ALA A 221 14.22 4.99 13.04
N VAL A 222 14.21 6.17 12.39
CA VAL A 222 14.90 7.37 12.87
C VAL A 222 14.34 7.82 14.22
N LEU A 223 13.02 7.99 14.33
CA LEU A 223 12.37 8.39 15.58
C LEU A 223 12.61 7.35 16.68
N GLY A 224 12.46 6.06 16.36
CA GLY A 224 12.62 4.95 17.29
C GLY A 224 14.06 4.77 17.78
N SER A 225 15.06 5.15 16.98
CA SER A 225 16.47 5.16 17.41
C SER A 225 16.80 6.27 18.41
N GLY A 226 16.03 7.36 18.40
CA GLY A 226 16.23 8.52 19.29
C GLY A 226 15.45 8.45 20.61
N ILE A 227 14.54 7.48 20.76
CA ILE A 227 13.74 7.34 21.98
C ILE A 227 14.50 6.49 23.00
N GLY A 228 14.82 7.11 24.12
CA GLY A 228 15.32 6.42 25.32
C GLY A 228 14.31 6.49 26.47
N GLY A 229 14.61 5.81 27.57
CA GLY A 229 13.79 5.82 28.80
C GLY A 229 12.59 4.87 28.76
N ASN A 230 11.69 5.03 29.74
CA ASN A 230 10.49 4.20 29.86
C ASN A 230 9.44 4.67 28.84
N LEU A 231 9.04 3.76 27.93
CA LEU A 231 8.07 4.03 26.87
C LEU A 231 6.66 4.26 27.43
N THR A 232 6.29 3.54 28.49
CA THR A 232 4.98 3.65 29.13
C THR A 232 4.78 5.05 29.71
N ASP A 233 5.80 5.58 30.39
CA ASP A 233 5.74 6.93 30.97
C ASP A 233 5.59 8.00 29.88
N GLN A 234 6.30 7.85 28.76
CA GLN A 234 6.20 8.74 27.61
C GLN A 234 4.84 8.68 26.93
N LEU A 235 4.25 7.48 26.81
CA LEU A 235 2.93 7.30 26.24
C LEU A 235 1.85 7.97 27.11
N VAL A 236 1.91 7.74 28.43
CA VAL A 236 0.96 8.34 29.39
C VAL A 236 1.12 9.85 29.48
N ALA A 237 2.35 10.36 29.43
CA ALA A 237 2.64 11.80 29.42
C ALA A 237 2.34 12.49 28.08
N GLY A 238 1.94 11.74 27.04
CA GLY A 238 1.70 12.28 25.70
C GLY A 238 2.96 12.69 24.93
N GLY A 239 4.14 12.31 25.43
CA GLY A 239 5.44 12.57 24.79
C GLY A 239 5.82 11.55 23.70
N TYR A 240 5.10 10.43 23.60
CA TYR A 240 5.38 9.40 22.60
C TYR A 240 5.06 9.88 21.17
N PRO A 241 6.03 9.90 20.23
CA PRO A 241 5.84 10.47 18.90
C PRO A 241 4.69 9.85 18.13
N ARG A 242 3.84 10.70 17.53
CA ARG A 242 2.61 10.26 16.85
C ARG A 242 2.86 9.27 15.71
N LEU A 243 3.93 9.44 14.94
CA LEU A 243 4.25 8.53 13.85
C LEU A 243 4.60 7.12 14.30
N LEU A 244 4.98 6.92 15.57
CA LEU A 244 5.16 5.59 16.15
C LEU A 244 3.85 4.96 16.62
N TRP A 245 2.72 5.67 16.51
CA TRP A 245 1.40 5.09 16.75
C TRP A 245 0.97 4.17 15.61
N VAL A 246 1.56 4.34 14.43
CA VAL A 246 1.23 3.57 13.23
C VAL A 246 1.90 2.21 13.28
N MET A 247 1.10 1.14 13.33
CA MET A 247 1.63 -0.22 13.38
C MET A 247 2.01 -0.72 11.97
N PRO A 248 2.81 -1.79 11.84
CA PRO A 248 3.37 -2.13 10.53
C PRO A 248 2.33 -2.53 9.49
N LEU A 249 1.25 -3.19 9.92
CA LEU A 249 0.15 -3.54 9.03
C LEU A 249 -0.77 -2.37 8.71
N ASP A 250 -0.79 -1.31 9.54
CA ASP A 250 -1.49 -0.06 9.19
C ASP A 250 -0.85 0.59 7.96
N TRP A 251 0.49 0.63 7.94
CA TRP A 251 1.26 1.07 6.77
C TRP A 251 0.92 0.24 5.53
N VAL A 252 1.01 -1.09 5.64
CA VAL A 252 0.75 -1.98 4.48
C VAL A 252 -0.68 -1.81 3.95
N GLY A 253 -1.68 -2.02 4.81
CA GLY A 253 -3.10 -2.00 4.40
C GLY A 253 -3.53 -0.60 3.94
N GLY A 254 -3.24 0.41 4.77
CA GLY A 254 -3.59 1.79 4.50
C GLY A 254 -2.94 2.31 3.22
N SER A 255 -1.65 2.03 3.01
CA SER A 255 -0.96 2.53 1.82
C SER A 255 -1.39 1.86 0.54
N LEU A 256 -1.55 0.54 0.54
CA LEU A 256 -2.04 -0.19 -0.65
C LEU A 256 -3.44 0.26 -1.06
N ALA A 257 -4.36 0.32 -0.09
CA ALA A 257 -5.73 0.71 -0.36
C ALA A 257 -5.83 2.21 -0.71
N GLY A 258 -5.17 3.07 0.06
CA GLY A 258 -5.19 4.52 -0.15
C GLY A 258 -4.59 4.93 -1.48
N SER A 259 -3.41 4.40 -1.82
CA SER A 259 -2.76 4.71 -3.10
C SER A 259 -3.59 4.27 -4.30
N ALA A 260 -4.28 3.12 -4.24
CA ALA A 260 -5.18 2.70 -5.31
C ALA A 260 -6.32 3.71 -5.56
N PHE A 261 -6.95 4.19 -4.49
CA PHE A 261 -7.96 5.26 -4.59
C PHE A 261 -7.36 6.56 -5.13
N GLY A 262 -6.11 6.89 -4.77
CA GLY A 262 -5.45 8.13 -5.17
C GLY A 262 -5.18 8.16 -6.67
N LEU A 263 -4.73 7.02 -7.21
CA LEU A 263 -4.60 6.83 -8.65
C LEU A 263 -5.94 6.95 -9.38
N GLY A 264 -6.99 6.34 -8.84
CA GLY A 264 -8.35 6.44 -9.39
C GLY A 264 -8.90 7.87 -9.37
N PHE A 265 -8.63 8.62 -8.31
CA PHE A 265 -9.00 10.04 -8.20
C PHE A 265 -8.26 10.90 -9.23
N ALA A 266 -6.94 10.73 -9.36
CA ALA A 266 -6.16 11.47 -10.34
C ALA A 266 -6.61 11.24 -11.79
N LYS A 267 -7.15 10.05 -12.11
CA LYS A 267 -7.71 9.73 -13.43
C LYS A 267 -8.80 10.70 -13.87
N MET A 268 -9.62 11.21 -12.95
CA MET A 268 -10.73 12.13 -13.25
C MET A 268 -10.25 13.44 -13.90
N PHE A 269 -8.98 13.81 -13.74
CA PHE A 269 -8.40 15.02 -14.32
C PHE A 269 -7.82 14.81 -15.73
N PHE A 270 -7.69 13.56 -16.19
CA PHE A 270 -7.15 13.24 -17.52
C PHE A 270 -8.24 12.86 -18.54
N GLU A 271 -9.41 12.39 -18.10
CA GLU A 271 -10.51 12.00 -19.00
C GLU A 271 -11.06 13.19 -19.82
N GLY A 272 -10.84 14.44 -19.39
CA GLY A 272 -11.22 15.63 -20.14
C GLY A 272 -10.20 16.14 -21.17
N SER A 273 -8.90 15.80 -21.02
CA SER A 273 -7.84 16.34 -21.87
C SER A 273 -7.55 15.49 -23.12
N LEU A 274 -7.86 14.19 -23.08
CA LEU A 274 -7.69 13.29 -24.24
C LEU A 274 -8.78 13.47 -25.29
N VAL A 275 -10.00 13.84 -24.90
CA VAL A 275 -11.09 14.18 -25.84
C VAL A 275 -10.79 15.47 -26.63
N ALA A 276 -9.99 16.37 -26.08
CA ALA A 276 -9.57 17.60 -26.77
C ALA A 276 -8.42 17.38 -27.77
N ALA A 277 -7.61 16.34 -27.59
CA ALA A 277 -6.49 16.01 -28.48
C ALA A 277 -6.90 15.16 -29.70
N ASP A 278 -8.04 14.45 -29.62
CA ASP A 278 -8.64 13.71 -30.74
C ASP A 278 -9.40 14.61 -31.74
N VAL A 279 -9.40 15.95 -31.54
CA VAL A 279 -10.03 16.93 -32.44
C VAL A 279 -8.96 17.80 -33.13
N ASP A 280 -7.92 17.17 -33.67
CA ASP A 280 -7.19 17.74 -34.81
C ASP A 280 -7.30 16.79 -36.02
N PRO A 281 -8.28 17.01 -36.92
CA PRO A 281 -8.54 16.13 -38.06
C PRO A 281 -7.46 16.18 -39.16
N ALA A 282 -6.34 16.89 -38.95
CA ALA A 282 -5.31 17.07 -39.98
C ALA A 282 -4.21 15.99 -40.02
N GLU A 283 -4.08 15.12 -39.01
CA GLU A 283 -2.93 14.18 -38.90
C GLU A 283 -3.34 12.69 -38.73
N SER A 284 -4.42 12.27 -39.41
CA SER A 284 -4.99 10.90 -39.32
C SER A 284 -4.20 9.80 -40.06
N ASP A 285 -2.93 9.59 -39.72
CA ASP A 285 -2.17 8.38 -40.14
C ASP A 285 -1.93 7.39 -38.99
N TRP A 286 -2.73 7.49 -37.93
CA TRP A 286 -2.62 6.64 -36.74
C TRP A 286 -3.21 5.25 -37.01
N LYS A 287 -2.34 4.27 -37.30
CA LYS A 287 -2.74 2.85 -37.34
C LYS A 287 -2.87 2.31 -35.92
N PRO A 288 -4.05 1.84 -35.48
CA PRO A 288 -4.18 1.18 -34.19
C PRO A 288 -3.32 -0.09 -34.18
N VAL A 289 -2.41 -0.19 -33.21
CA VAL A 289 -1.67 -1.43 -32.93
C VAL A 289 -2.71 -2.50 -32.58
N ALA A 290 -2.85 -3.46 -33.49
CA ALA A 290 -3.77 -4.58 -33.34
C ALA A 290 -3.47 -5.31 -32.03
N ARG A 291 -4.48 -5.39 -31.16
CA ARG A 291 -4.46 -6.36 -30.06
C ARG A 291 -4.63 -7.74 -30.67
N GLU A 292 -3.56 -8.51 -30.78
CA GLU A 292 -3.67 -9.95 -30.99
C GLU A 292 -4.39 -10.55 -29.76
N GLN A 293 -5.45 -11.30 -30.06
CA GLN A 293 -6.37 -11.92 -29.11
C GLN A 293 -5.75 -13.13 -28.41
#